data_AF-A0A3B9P4N2-F1
#
_entry.id   AF-A0A3B9P4N2-F1
#
_cell.length_a   1.000
_cell.length_b   1.000
_cell.length_c   1.000
_cell.angle_alpha   90.00
_cell.angle_beta   90.00
_cell.angle_gamma   90.00
#
_symmetry.space_group_name_H-M   'P 1'
#
loop_
_entity.id
_entity.type
_entity.pdbx_description
1 polymer ?
#
loop_
_entity_poly.entity_id
_entity_poly.type
_entity_poly.pdbx_seq_one_letter_code
_entity_poly.pdbx_strand_id
1 'polypeptide(L)'
;MKKTLLLSALGAIAFSCSQPAEAPAENHEGHEHNHESMAPEEMNQATGRVFFANLENGDTVTNPVYIEFGVEGMEVRPAGEILEGTGHHHLLIGNAFLAKGEVVPVDSVNIHYGGGQTSDTVTLPMGEVRLGMQFANGVH
;
A
#
# COMPACT_ATOMS: atom_id res chain seq x y z
N MET A 1 -19.73 -69.59 14.33
CA MET A 1 -20.10 -70.81 13.57
C MET A 1 -20.56 -70.39 12.18
N LYS A 2 -20.18 -71.18 11.17
CA LYS A 2 -20.64 -71.18 9.76
C LYS A 2 -19.98 -70.17 8.81
N LYS A 3 -18.87 -70.66 8.24
CA LYS A 3 -18.35 -70.35 6.90
C LYS A 3 -19.33 -70.89 5.85
N THR A 4 -19.60 -70.12 4.79
CA THR A 4 -20.13 -70.59 3.50
C THR A 4 -19.59 -69.61 2.44
N LEU A 5 -18.50 -69.90 1.72
CA LEU A 5 -18.29 -70.80 0.57
C LEU A 5 -18.75 -70.21 -0.78
N LEU A 6 -17.72 -69.82 -1.55
CA LEU A 6 -17.50 -69.71 -3.00
C LEU A 6 -18.67 -69.76 -3.99
N LEU A 7 -18.59 -68.90 -5.03
CA LEU A 7 -18.47 -69.37 -6.41
C LEU A 7 -17.76 -68.35 -7.32
N SER A 8 -16.72 -68.83 -8.01
CA SER A 8 -16.00 -68.14 -9.10
C SER A 8 -16.87 -67.99 -10.35
N ALA A 9 -16.68 -66.90 -11.07
CA ALA A 9 -16.84 -66.87 -12.52
C ALA A 9 -15.66 -66.13 -13.16
N LEU A 10 -14.96 -66.87 -14.02
CA LEU A 10 -13.89 -66.44 -14.90
C LEU A 10 -14.52 -65.69 -16.09
N GLY A 11 -13.98 -64.52 -16.48
CA GLY A 11 -14.57 -63.77 -17.60
C GLY A 11 -13.72 -62.63 -18.14
N ALA A 12 -12.87 -62.98 -19.12
CA ALA A 12 -12.36 -62.19 -20.24
C ALA A 12 -11.70 -60.82 -20.02
N ILE A 13 -10.40 -60.79 -20.28
CA ILE A 13 -9.59 -59.59 -20.56
C ILE A 13 -9.96 -59.09 -21.96
N ALA A 14 -10.39 -57.83 -22.07
CA ALA A 14 -10.33 -57.07 -23.30
C ALA A 14 -9.68 -55.71 -23.00
N PHE A 15 -8.43 -55.57 -23.42
CA PHE A 15 -7.70 -54.31 -23.45
C PHE A 15 -8.30 -53.46 -24.58
N SER A 16 -8.95 -52.36 -24.24
CA SER A 16 -9.31 -51.30 -25.19
C SER A 16 -8.91 -49.97 -24.58
N CYS A 17 -7.91 -49.35 -25.18
CA CYS A 17 -7.39 -48.05 -24.80
C CYS A 17 -8.48 -46.97 -24.93
N SER A 18 -8.65 -46.16 -23.88
CA SER A 18 -8.97 -44.74 -24.01
C SER A 18 -8.65 -44.05 -22.68
N GLN A 19 -7.99 -42.90 -22.79
CA GLN A 19 -7.30 -42.12 -21.77
C GLN A 19 -8.13 -41.75 -20.53
N PRO A 20 -7.46 -41.47 -19.39
CA PRO A 20 -8.11 -40.91 -18.21
C PRO A 20 -8.67 -39.52 -18.49
N ALA A 21 -9.91 -39.31 -18.06
CA ALA A 21 -10.49 -37.98 -17.92
C ALA A 21 -9.78 -37.27 -16.74
N GLU A 22 -8.76 -36.49 -17.08
CA GLU A 22 -8.15 -35.51 -16.21
C GLU A 22 -9.15 -34.38 -15.94
N ALA A 23 -9.22 -33.95 -14.68
CA ALA A 23 -9.96 -32.77 -14.28
C ALA A 23 -9.45 -31.54 -15.07
N PRO A 24 -10.33 -30.60 -15.47
CA PRO A 24 -9.85 -29.38 -16.09
C PRO A 24 -9.12 -28.55 -15.03
N ALA A 25 -7.78 -28.56 -15.14
CA ALA A 25 -6.96 -27.48 -14.66
C ALA A 25 -7.33 -26.22 -15.47
N GLU A 26 -8.00 -25.26 -14.83
CA GLU A 26 -8.14 -23.92 -15.40
C GLU A 26 -6.76 -23.25 -15.40
N ASN A 27 -6.23 -23.20 -16.60
CA ASN A 27 -5.23 -22.28 -17.09
C ASN A 27 -5.64 -20.82 -16.80
N HIS A 28 -5.05 -20.20 -15.78
CA HIS A 28 -5.04 -18.74 -15.72
C HIS A 28 -3.97 -18.24 -16.72
N GLU A 29 -4.48 -17.66 -17.80
CA GLU A 29 -3.71 -16.98 -18.83
C GLU A 29 -2.84 -15.88 -18.24
N GLY A 30 -1.69 -15.65 -18.88
CA GLY A 30 -0.58 -14.86 -18.37
C GLY A 30 -0.96 -13.44 -17.96
N HIS A 31 -0.55 -13.08 -16.76
CA HIS A 31 -0.34 -11.68 -16.43
C HIS A 31 1.13 -11.37 -16.73
N GLU A 32 1.38 -10.92 -17.96
CA GLU A 32 2.64 -10.25 -18.30
C GLU A 32 2.72 -8.98 -17.45
N HIS A 33 3.46 -9.05 -16.34
CA HIS A 33 3.91 -7.86 -15.63
C HIS A 33 4.98 -7.18 -16.47
N ASN A 34 4.55 -6.51 -17.53
CA ASN A 34 5.36 -5.52 -18.19
C ASN A 34 5.48 -4.34 -17.23
N HIS A 35 6.49 -4.40 -16.37
CA HIS A 35 6.93 -3.24 -15.60
C HIS A 35 7.76 -2.37 -16.54
N GLU A 36 7.07 -1.78 -17.53
CA GLU A 36 7.64 -0.75 -18.38
C GLU A 36 7.92 0.43 -17.45
N SER A 37 9.19 0.55 -17.06
CA SER A 37 9.72 1.64 -16.27
C SER A 37 9.42 2.93 -17.01
N MET A 38 8.37 3.63 -16.56
CA MET A 38 8.06 4.97 -17.02
C MET A 38 9.33 5.82 -16.88
N ALA A 39 9.76 6.42 -17.99
CA ALA A 39 10.96 7.24 -18.03
C ALA A 39 10.83 8.40 -17.01
N PRO A 40 11.90 8.76 -16.28
CA PRO A 40 11.85 9.77 -15.19
C PRO A 40 11.52 11.19 -15.64
N GLU A 41 11.38 11.44 -16.95
CA GLU A 41 11.39 12.77 -17.56
C GLU A 41 9.98 13.38 -17.71
N GLU A 42 8.89 12.62 -17.51
CA GLU A 42 7.49 13.12 -17.65
C GLU A 42 6.63 13.00 -16.38
N MET A 43 7.23 12.91 -15.19
CA MET A 43 6.49 13.16 -13.94
C MET A 43 6.43 14.67 -13.70
N ASN A 44 5.52 15.28 -14.46
CA ASN A 44 5.08 16.68 -14.47
C ASN A 44 5.21 17.39 -13.10
N GLN A 45 5.54 18.69 -13.16
CA GLN A 45 5.54 19.65 -12.06
C GLN A 45 4.50 19.27 -10.98
N ALA A 46 4.91 19.21 -9.70
CA ALA A 46 3.96 18.93 -8.62
C ALA A 46 2.76 19.88 -8.73
N THR A 47 1.59 19.33 -9.07
CA THR A 47 0.37 20.12 -9.34
C THR A 47 -0.29 20.61 -8.06
N GLY A 48 0.35 20.43 -6.91
CA GLY A 48 -0.18 20.78 -5.60
C GLY A 48 0.88 20.88 -4.51
N ARG A 49 0.43 21.26 -3.31
CA ARG A 49 1.28 21.35 -2.10
C ARG A 49 0.55 20.82 -0.87
N VAL A 50 1.33 20.42 0.12
CA VAL A 50 0.87 20.14 1.48
C VAL A 50 1.33 21.23 2.44
N PHE A 51 0.59 21.44 3.51
CA PHE A 51 0.92 22.46 4.50
C PHE A 51 0.29 22.13 5.87
N PHE A 52 0.86 22.71 6.92
CA PHE A 52 0.22 22.75 8.23
C PHE A 52 -0.84 23.84 8.23
N ALA A 53 -2.10 23.49 8.49
CA ALA A 53 -3.23 24.42 8.43
C ALA A 53 -3.33 25.31 9.68
N ASN A 54 -2.74 24.88 10.80
CA ASN A 54 -2.83 25.55 12.09
C ASN A 54 -1.46 25.82 12.76
N LEU A 55 -0.35 25.63 12.03
CA LEU A 55 0.99 25.95 12.50
C LEU A 55 1.75 26.80 11.48
N GLU A 56 2.50 27.77 11.98
CA GLU A 56 3.40 28.63 11.23
C GLU A 56 4.86 28.38 11.63
N ASN A 57 5.79 28.69 10.72
CA ASN A 57 7.22 28.53 11.01
C ASN A 57 7.65 29.51 12.11
N GLY A 58 8.13 28.97 13.23
CA GLY A 58 8.56 29.74 14.39
C GLY A 58 7.59 29.69 15.57
N ASP A 59 6.45 29.00 15.42
CA ASP A 59 5.50 28.80 16.51
C ASP A 59 6.14 28.13 17.73
N THR A 60 5.75 28.60 18.91
CA THR A 60 6.03 27.94 20.19
C THR A 60 4.77 27.24 20.67
N VAL A 61 4.83 25.93 20.81
CA VAL A 61 3.70 25.07 21.16
C VAL A 61 3.94 24.34 22.49
N THR A 62 2.87 23.86 23.12
CA THR A 62 2.94 23.02 24.33
C THR A 62 2.40 21.64 24.02
N ASN A 63 3.10 20.60 24.48
CA ASN A 63 2.66 19.22 24.29
C ASN A 63 1.38 18.89 25.11
N PRO A 64 0.48 18.05 24.57
CA PRO A 64 0.52 17.51 23.20
C PRO A 64 0.06 18.56 22.18
N VAL A 65 0.59 18.48 20.97
CA VAL A 65 0.33 19.44 19.89
C VAL A 65 -0.74 18.86 18.97
N TYR A 66 -1.87 19.55 18.85
CA TYR A 66 -2.86 19.27 17.82
C TYR A 66 -2.41 19.91 16.50
N ILE A 67 -2.32 19.11 15.44
CA ILE A 67 -1.83 19.54 14.13
C ILE A 67 -2.88 19.22 13.08
N GLU A 68 -3.17 20.18 12.22
CA GLU A 68 -4.07 20.04 11.07
C GLU A 68 -3.28 20.09 9.76
N PHE A 69 -3.64 19.22 8.84
CA PHE A 69 -2.97 19.04 7.55
C PHE A 69 -3.86 19.58 6.44
N GLY A 70 -3.24 20.27 5.49
CA GLY A 70 -3.90 20.80 4.31
C GLY A 70 -3.25 20.31 3.03
N VAL A 71 -4.06 20.25 1.97
CA VAL A 71 -3.63 20.05 0.59
C VAL A 71 -4.20 21.17 -0.29
N GLU A 72 -3.46 21.56 -1.32
CA GLU A 72 -3.95 22.41 -2.40
C GLU A 72 -3.59 21.75 -3.73
N GLY A 73 -4.54 21.66 -4.67
CA GLY A 73 -4.33 21.04 -5.99
C GLY A 73 -4.28 19.51 -5.99
N MET A 74 -4.64 18.86 -4.86
CA MET A 74 -4.65 17.41 -4.66
C MET A 74 -5.86 17.01 -3.79
N GLU A 75 -6.17 15.71 -3.72
CA GLU A 75 -7.23 15.15 -2.86
C GLU A 75 -6.70 14.11 -1.88
N VAL A 76 -7.13 14.17 -0.61
CA VAL A 76 -6.76 13.17 0.40
C VAL A 76 -7.62 11.92 0.25
N ARG A 77 -6.98 10.75 0.13
CA ARG A 77 -7.60 9.42 0.07
C ARG A 77 -6.78 8.41 0.86
N PRO A 78 -7.40 7.33 1.38
CA PRO A 78 -6.65 6.23 1.97
C PRO A 78 -5.65 5.63 0.98
N ALA A 79 -4.54 5.10 1.50
CA ALA A 79 -3.58 4.31 0.75
C ALA A 79 -4.25 3.04 0.18
N GLY A 80 -3.71 2.54 -0.94
CA GLY A 80 -4.20 1.42 -1.71
C GLY A 80 -4.14 1.72 -3.21
N GLU A 81 -5.28 2.06 -3.78
CA GLU A 81 -5.41 2.37 -5.21
C GLU A 81 -4.62 3.63 -5.60
N ILE A 82 -3.89 3.56 -6.72
CA ILE A 82 -3.24 4.74 -7.29
C ILE A 82 -4.26 5.46 -8.16
N LEU A 83 -4.82 6.56 -7.65
CA LEU A 83 -5.58 7.52 -8.46
C LEU A 83 -4.76 8.80 -8.59
N GLU A 84 -4.65 9.30 -9.82
CA GLU A 84 -3.90 10.52 -10.14
C GLU A 84 -4.40 11.71 -9.31
N GLY A 85 -3.46 12.50 -8.77
CA GLY A 85 -3.77 13.68 -7.95
C GLY A 85 -4.27 13.37 -6.54
N THR A 86 -4.28 12.09 -6.14
CA THR A 86 -4.76 11.68 -4.82
C THR A 86 -3.67 11.00 -3.98
N GLY A 87 -3.85 11.01 -2.67
CA GLY A 87 -2.86 10.45 -1.77
C GLY A 87 -3.15 10.71 -0.30
N HIS A 88 -2.12 10.58 0.54
CA HIS A 88 -2.23 10.75 1.98
C HIS A 88 -1.01 11.45 2.57
N HIS A 89 -1.14 11.95 3.79
CA HIS A 89 -0.11 12.73 4.47
C HIS A 89 0.94 11.86 5.15
N HIS A 90 2.18 12.35 5.17
CA HIS A 90 3.21 11.93 6.11
C HIS A 90 3.67 13.14 6.94
N LEU A 91 3.87 12.95 8.24
CA LEU A 91 4.50 13.91 9.13
C LEU A 91 5.91 13.45 9.47
N LEU A 92 6.88 14.32 9.22
CA LEU A 92 8.28 14.12 9.54
C LEU A 92 8.65 15.01 10.74
N ILE A 93 9.14 14.40 11.80
CA ILE A 93 9.57 15.07 13.03
C ILE A 93 11.10 15.10 13.04
N GLY A 94 11.67 16.28 13.11
CA GLY A 94 13.12 16.52 13.01
C GLY A 94 13.65 16.62 11.58
N ASN A 95 12.82 16.53 10.56
CA ASN A 95 13.23 16.66 9.16
C ASN A 95 12.23 17.49 8.33
N ALA A 96 12.72 18.12 7.25
CA ALA A 96 11.92 18.94 6.34
C ALA A 96 11.18 18.10 5.28
N PHE A 97 11.91 17.19 4.66
CA PHE A 97 11.49 16.35 3.55
C PHE A 97 12.50 15.20 3.37
N LEU A 98 12.09 14.15 2.68
CA LEU A 98 12.99 13.14 2.10
C LEU A 98 13.09 13.38 0.59
N ALA A 99 14.17 12.92 -0.04
CA ALA A 99 14.32 13.12 -1.47
C ALA A 99 13.24 12.34 -2.24
N LYS A 100 12.79 12.86 -3.39
CA LYS A 100 11.81 12.17 -4.24
C LYS A 100 12.32 10.77 -4.58
N GLY A 101 11.48 9.76 -4.36
CA GLY A 101 11.82 8.35 -4.60
C GLY A 101 12.46 7.64 -3.40
N GLU A 102 12.77 8.35 -2.32
CA GLU A 102 13.10 7.72 -1.05
C GLU A 102 11.84 7.24 -0.34
N VAL A 103 11.91 6.05 0.24
CA VAL A 103 10.85 5.51 1.08
C VAL A 103 10.87 6.22 2.43
N VAL A 104 9.73 6.74 2.86
CA VAL A 104 9.54 7.24 4.22
C VAL A 104 9.54 6.04 5.17
N PRO A 105 10.51 5.92 6.10
CA PRO A 105 10.53 4.81 7.06
C PRO A 105 9.32 4.91 7.98
N VAL A 106 8.69 3.77 8.31
CA VAL A 106 7.64 3.76 9.34
C VAL A 106 8.29 3.67 10.71
N ASP A 107 8.35 4.79 11.44
CA ASP A 107 8.95 4.85 12.78
C ASP A 107 8.30 5.94 13.65
N SER A 108 8.87 6.22 14.82
CA SER A 108 8.31 7.19 15.77
C SER A 108 8.43 8.66 15.34
N VAL A 109 9.27 8.97 14.36
CA VAL A 109 9.52 10.33 13.87
C VAL A 109 9.01 10.53 12.44
N ASN A 110 8.60 9.47 11.76
CA ASN A 110 7.99 9.48 10.44
C ASN A 110 6.61 8.81 10.54
N ILE A 111 5.57 9.62 10.67
CA ILE A 111 4.20 9.16 10.94
C ILE A 111 3.42 9.11 9.63
N HIS A 112 2.82 7.95 9.37
CA HIS A 112 2.07 7.68 8.15
C HIS A 112 0.56 7.83 8.41
N TYR A 113 -0.10 8.70 7.65
CA TYR A 113 -1.55 8.89 7.70
C TYR A 113 -2.26 8.20 6.54
N GLY A 114 -1.89 6.93 6.30
CA GLY A 114 -2.41 6.12 5.20
C GLY A 114 -3.93 5.85 5.24
N GLY A 115 -4.63 6.21 6.32
CA GLY A 115 -6.09 6.19 6.36
C GLY A 115 -6.75 7.45 5.78
N GLY A 116 -5.96 8.40 5.29
CA GLY A 116 -6.45 9.70 4.84
C GLY A 116 -6.74 10.67 5.99
N GLN A 117 -6.04 10.54 7.12
CA GLN A 117 -6.19 11.47 8.23
C GLN A 117 -5.71 12.87 7.83
N THR A 118 -6.46 13.88 8.24
CA THR A 118 -6.16 15.30 7.99
C THR A 118 -5.76 16.05 9.25
N SER A 119 -5.64 15.37 10.38
CA SER A 119 -5.13 15.92 11.63
C SER A 119 -4.67 14.81 12.57
N ASP A 120 -3.86 15.19 13.56
CA ASP A 120 -3.40 14.32 14.62
C ASP A 120 -3.02 15.12 15.88
N THR A 121 -2.95 14.43 17.02
CA THR A 121 -2.39 14.98 18.27
C THR A 121 -1.08 14.27 18.59
N VAL A 122 0.03 14.96 18.40
CA VAL A 122 1.38 14.38 18.55
C VAL A 122 2.11 14.94 19.76
N THR A 123 3.02 14.16 20.32
CA THR A 123 4.00 14.63 21.31
C THR A 123 5.31 14.90 20.60
N LEU A 124 5.77 16.15 20.61
CA LEU A 124 7.02 16.55 19.99
C LEU A 124 8.19 16.48 20.98
N PRO A 125 9.43 16.22 20.49
CA PRO A 125 10.63 16.42 21.29
C PRO A 125 10.69 17.85 21.86
N MET A 126 11.22 17.98 23.09
CA MET A 126 11.41 19.29 23.71
C MET A 126 12.53 20.07 23.01
N GLY A 127 12.33 21.37 22.81
CA GLY A 127 13.31 22.28 22.19
C GLY A 127 12.87 22.73 20.79
N GLU A 128 13.83 23.21 20.00
CA GLU A 128 13.58 23.53 18.59
C GLU A 128 13.50 22.23 17.78
N VAL A 129 12.36 22.02 17.13
CA VAL A 129 12.12 20.84 16.28
C VAL A 129 11.63 21.31 14.92
N ARG A 130 12.14 20.68 13.88
CA ARG A 130 11.68 20.90 12.52
C ARG A 130 10.56 19.93 12.19
N LEU A 131 9.44 20.41 11.67
CA LEU A 131 8.37 19.57 11.15
C LEU A 131 8.35 19.67 9.63
N GLY A 132 8.20 18.51 8.99
CA GLY A 132 8.04 18.35 7.54
C GLY A 132 6.73 17.66 7.22
N MET A 133 6.13 18.00 6.09
CA MET A 133 4.94 17.33 5.59
C MET A 133 5.21 16.87 4.16
N GLN A 134 4.89 15.62 3.87
CA GLN A 134 4.96 15.04 2.53
C GLN A 134 3.63 14.41 2.15
N PHE A 135 3.44 14.19 0.84
CA PHE A 135 2.25 13.57 0.28
C PHE A 135 2.67 12.36 -0.54
N ALA A 136 2.05 11.22 -0.25
CA ALA A 136 2.30 9.98 -0.96
C ALA A 136 1.04 9.48 -1.66
N ASN A 137 1.20 8.85 -2.81
CA ASN A 137 0.10 8.25 -3.56
C ASN A 137 -0.40 6.96 -2.87
N GLY A 138 -1.24 6.19 -3.56
CA GLY A 138 -1.82 4.95 -3.01
C GLY A 138 -0.80 3.91 -2.51
N VAL A 139 0.43 3.87 -3.03
CA VAL A 139 1.40 2.80 -2.72
C VAL A 139 2.44 3.16 -1.65
N HIS A 140 2.29 4.31 -0.98
CA HIS A 140 3.21 4.83 0.05
C HIS A 140 4.57 5.30 -0.48
#